data_AF-A0A7S1AFX7-F1
#
_entry.id   AF-A0A7S1AFX7-F1
#
_cell.length_a   1.000
_cell.length_b   1.000
_cell.length_c   1.000
_cell.angle_alpha   90.00
_cell.angle_beta   90.00
_cell.angle_gamma   90.00
#
_symmetry.space_group_name_H-M   'P 1'
#
loop_
_entity.id
_entity.type
_entity.pdbx_description
1 polymer ?
#
loop_
_entity_poly.entity_id
_entity_poly.type
_entity_poly.pdbx_seq_one_letter_code
_entity_poly.pdbx_strand_id
1 'polypeptide(L)'
;VVYLGRETADYSDSVLDDWAIWAEEVSAVERQELCSGSSSLSTSTLQWISIDAAREYSSSVLGELGRGHILCIVVVTVWCAICTNLLRDLGDLMVALVRHTDWSATESLCITREIRNFRIHCISRGRLAGMSLVIVLQFVVLIILLVWGSSWLIDTSDVSDLLLNAVALGFITDTDEILFKLCVPTRIQIVTSRTEPLRVCSLKRNTPLRS
;
A
#
# COMPACT_ATOMS: atom_id res chain seq x y z
N VAL A 1 -15.18 35.31 -22.19
CA VAL A 1 -14.61 34.83 -20.92
C VAL A 1 -15.08 33.41 -20.76
N VAL A 2 -14.28 32.47 -21.25
CA VAL A 2 -14.60 31.04 -21.22
C VAL A 2 -14.36 30.57 -19.78
N TYR A 3 -15.42 30.08 -19.14
CA TYR A 3 -15.32 29.41 -17.84
C TYR A 3 -14.71 28.04 -18.08
N LEU A 4 -13.44 27.84 -17.71
CA LEU A 4 -12.77 26.54 -17.85
C LEU A 4 -12.35 26.01 -16.49
N GLY A 5 -12.77 24.76 -16.24
CA GLY A 5 -12.01 23.75 -15.50
C GLY A 5 -11.84 23.99 -14.01
N ARG A 6 -12.73 23.38 -13.23
CA ARG A 6 -12.56 23.14 -11.79
C ARG A 6 -11.35 22.21 -11.58
N GLU A 7 -10.61 22.42 -10.48
CA GLU A 7 -9.38 21.73 -9.98
C GLU A 7 -9.37 20.19 -9.94
N THR A 8 -10.38 19.49 -10.46
CA THR A 8 -10.37 18.03 -10.52
C THR A 8 -9.82 17.61 -11.88
N ALA A 9 -8.55 17.26 -11.91
CA ALA A 9 -7.74 16.86 -13.07
C ALA A 9 -8.22 15.54 -13.72
N ASP A 10 -9.46 15.53 -14.21
CA ASP A 10 -9.95 14.46 -15.06
C ASP A 10 -9.74 14.89 -16.52
N TYR A 11 -8.66 14.39 -17.14
CA TYR A 11 -8.38 14.57 -18.57
C TYR A 11 -9.37 13.73 -19.40
N SER A 12 -10.64 14.07 -19.26
CA SER A 12 -11.74 13.50 -20.04
C SER A 12 -11.60 13.87 -21.52
N ASP A 13 -12.16 13.04 -22.41
CA ASP A 13 -12.15 13.28 -23.86
C ASP A 13 -12.65 14.69 -24.23
N SER A 14 -13.57 15.26 -23.44
CA SER A 14 -14.04 16.64 -23.63
C SER A 14 -12.95 17.70 -23.44
N VAL A 15 -11.97 17.49 -22.56
CA VAL A 15 -10.85 18.43 -22.38
C VAL A 15 -9.91 18.35 -23.58
N LEU A 16 -9.72 17.16 -24.15
CA LEU A 16 -8.93 16.98 -25.37
C LEU A 16 -9.62 17.65 -26.58
N ASP A 17 -10.94 17.56 -26.67
CA ASP A 17 -11.74 18.27 -27.67
C ASP A 17 -11.64 19.79 -27.49
N ASP A 18 -11.73 20.30 -26.27
CA ASP A 18 -11.54 21.73 -25.97
C ASP A 18 -10.14 22.22 -26.37
N TRP A 19 -9.11 21.39 -26.17
CA TRP A 19 -7.75 21.66 -26.63
C TRP A 19 -7.64 21.68 -28.15
N ALA A 20 -8.32 20.78 -28.85
CA ALA A 20 -8.35 20.75 -30.31
C ALA A 20 -9.03 21.99 -30.88
N ILE A 21 -10.16 22.39 -30.30
CA ILE A 21 -10.90 23.61 -30.68
C ILE A 21 -10.03 24.85 -30.44
N TRP A 22 -9.40 24.95 -29.26
CA TRP A 22 -8.47 26.04 -28.97
C TRP A 22 -7.30 26.09 -29.96
N ALA A 23 -6.72 24.93 -30.30
CA ALA A 23 -5.59 24.86 -31.23
C ALA A 23 -5.96 25.29 -32.66
N GLU A 24 -7.24 25.17 -33.05
CA GLU A 24 -7.76 25.62 -34.34
C GLU A 24 -8.09 27.12 -34.34
N GLU A 25 -8.59 27.66 -33.22
CA GLU A 25 -8.95 29.08 -33.08
C GLU A 25 -7.72 30.00 -32.94
N VAL A 26 -6.63 29.50 -32.36
CA VAL A 26 -5.45 30.30 -32.03
C VAL A 26 -4.44 30.43 -33.19
N SER A 27 -3.89 31.65 -33.34
CA SER A 27 -2.89 31.97 -34.36
C SER A 27 -1.64 31.08 -34.23
N ALA A 28 -1.03 30.75 -35.37
CA ALA A 28 0.19 29.92 -35.39
C ALA A 28 1.35 30.53 -34.58
N VAL A 29 1.41 31.87 -34.53
CA VAL A 29 2.43 32.61 -33.76
C VAL A 29 2.24 32.39 -32.27
N GLU A 30 1.01 32.50 -31.78
CA GLU A 30 0.69 32.30 -30.36
C GLU A 30 0.91 30.84 -29.90
N ARG A 31 0.62 29.86 -30.76
CA ARG A 31 0.99 28.46 -30.51
C ARG A 31 2.50 28.26 -30.42
N GLN A 32 3.25 28.90 -31.32
CA GLN A 32 4.72 28.79 -31.32
C GLN A 32 5.34 29.48 -30.09
N GLU A 33 4.77 30.60 -29.66
CA GLU A 33 5.13 31.30 -28.43
C GLU A 33 4.91 30.43 -27.18
N LEU A 34 3.72 29.80 -27.06
CA LEU A 34 3.44 28.82 -25.99
C LEU A 34 4.42 27.65 -25.99
N CYS A 35 4.68 27.05 -27.14
CA CYS A 35 5.65 25.95 -27.27
C CYS A 35 7.10 26.40 -26.97
N SER A 36 7.43 27.66 -27.20
CA SER A 36 8.74 28.25 -26.87
C SER A 36 8.88 28.64 -25.40
N GLY A 37 7.78 28.63 -24.64
CA GLY A 37 7.74 28.99 -23.22
C GLY A 37 7.80 30.51 -22.97
N SER A 38 7.35 31.35 -23.91
CA SER A 38 7.34 32.80 -23.69
C SER A 38 6.28 33.21 -22.67
N SER A 39 6.70 33.98 -21.66
CA SER A 39 5.83 34.44 -20.55
C SER A 39 4.92 35.62 -20.94
N SER A 40 4.90 36.01 -22.20
CA SER A 40 4.21 37.20 -22.74
C SER A 40 2.69 37.06 -22.83
N LEU A 41 2.16 35.84 -22.75
CA LEU A 41 0.75 35.53 -22.96
C LEU A 41 -0.05 35.52 -21.66
N SER A 42 -0.67 36.65 -21.34
CA SER A 42 -1.52 36.78 -20.14
C SER A 42 -2.86 36.05 -20.22
N THR A 43 -3.31 35.69 -21.43
CA THR A 43 -4.60 35.03 -21.69
C THR A 43 -4.53 33.50 -21.61
N SER A 44 -3.32 32.92 -21.61
CA SER A 44 -3.10 31.48 -21.86
C SER A 44 -2.38 30.76 -20.70
N THR A 45 -2.58 31.24 -19.47
CA THR A 45 -1.92 30.72 -18.26
C THR A 45 -2.21 29.24 -18.01
N LEU A 46 -3.42 28.76 -18.35
CA LEU A 46 -3.83 27.38 -18.11
C LEU A 46 -3.11 26.41 -19.06
N GLN A 47 -3.02 26.74 -20.37
CA GLN A 47 -2.24 25.91 -21.30
C GLN A 47 -0.77 25.87 -20.91
N TRP A 48 -0.23 26.99 -20.44
CA TRP A 48 1.17 27.05 -19.98
C TRP A 48 1.41 26.11 -18.78
N ILE A 49 0.53 26.12 -17.77
CA ILE A 49 0.63 25.22 -16.61
C ILE A 49 0.54 23.74 -17.06
N SER A 50 -0.40 23.40 -17.95
CA SER A 50 -0.55 22.03 -18.44
C SER A 50 0.67 21.56 -19.25
N ILE A 51 1.23 22.42 -20.11
CA ILE A 51 2.44 22.11 -20.89
C ILE A 51 3.66 21.96 -19.97
N ASP A 52 3.81 22.85 -18.98
CA ASP A 52 4.94 22.81 -18.05
C ASP A 52 4.90 21.53 -17.20
N ALA A 53 3.73 21.18 -16.66
CA ALA A 53 3.51 19.91 -15.95
C ALA A 53 3.79 18.68 -16.83
N ALA A 54 3.28 18.67 -18.07
CA ALA A 54 3.54 17.57 -19.01
C ALA A 54 5.03 17.45 -19.38
N ARG A 55 5.73 18.57 -19.52
CA ARG A 55 7.16 18.62 -19.80
C ARG A 55 7.98 18.12 -18.62
N GLU A 56 7.61 18.49 -17.40
CA GLU A 56 8.27 17.99 -16.19
C GLU A 56 8.06 16.48 -16.04
N TYR A 57 6.83 15.99 -16.27
CA TYR A 57 6.48 14.57 -16.22
C TYR A 57 7.21 13.73 -17.28
N SER A 58 7.30 14.26 -18.51
CA SER A 58 7.95 13.61 -19.66
C SER A 58 9.46 13.83 -19.74
N SER A 59 10.02 14.73 -18.91
CA SER A 59 11.46 15.00 -18.93
C SER A 59 12.24 13.71 -18.67
N SER A 60 13.07 13.35 -19.64
CA SER A 60 13.90 12.15 -19.62
C SER A 60 15.03 12.34 -18.61
N VAL A 61 15.07 11.50 -17.58
CA VAL A 61 16.19 11.47 -16.61
C VAL A 61 17.15 10.33 -16.90
N LEU A 62 16.64 9.16 -17.30
CA LEU A 62 17.43 7.96 -17.54
C LEU A 62 17.01 7.31 -18.88
N GLY A 63 17.53 7.83 -20.00
CA GLY A 63 17.16 7.34 -21.34
C GLY A 63 15.71 7.67 -21.72
N GLU A 64 14.98 6.71 -22.30
CA GLU A 64 13.58 6.89 -22.74
C GLU A 64 12.55 6.92 -21.60
N LEU A 65 12.95 6.63 -20.35
CA LEU A 65 12.03 6.69 -19.22
C LEU A 65 11.90 8.14 -18.69
N GLY A 66 10.69 8.69 -18.83
CA GLY A 66 10.31 9.96 -18.22
C GLY A 66 10.20 9.87 -16.69
N ARG A 67 10.42 10.99 -16.00
CA ARG A 67 10.35 11.11 -14.53
C ARG A 67 9.09 10.52 -13.92
N GLY A 68 7.93 10.80 -14.51
CA GLY A 68 6.66 10.36 -13.95
C GLY A 68 6.51 8.83 -13.87
N HIS A 69 7.01 8.12 -14.88
CA HIS A 69 7.02 6.65 -14.88
C HIS A 69 7.87 6.08 -13.76
N ILE A 70 9.05 6.68 -13.51
CA ILE A 70 9.95 6.24 -12.43
C ILE A 70 9.26 6.44 -11.07
N LEU A 71 8.60 7.59 -10.87
CA LEU A 71 7.89 7.88 -9.63
C LEU A 71 6.73 6.91 -9.41
N CYS A 72 5.91 6.65 -10.43
CA CYS A 72 4.83 5.66 -10.34
C CYS A 72 5.38 4.26 -10.00
N ILE A 73 6.44 3.80 -10.67
CA ILE A 73 7.09 2.52 -10.37
C ILE A 73 7.60 2.48 -8.93
N VAL A 74 8.30 3.52 -8.47
CA VAL A 74 8.82 3.59 -7.09
C VAL A 74 7.70 3.54 -6.07
N VAL A 75 6.63 4.30 -6.27
CA VAL A 75 5.53 4.36 -5.31
C VAL A 75 4.74 3.05 -5.30
N VAL A 76 4.42 2.47 -6.46
CA VAL A 76 3.75 1.17 -6.54
C VAL A 76 4.63 0.05 -5.95
N THR A 77 5.95 0.08 -6.19
CA THR A 77 6.86 -0.92 -5.61
C THR A 77 6.96 -0.80 -4.09
N VAL A 78 7.03 0.43 -3.55
CA VAL A 78 6.98 0.66 -2.10
C VAL A 78 5.64 0.18 -1.53
N TRP A 79 4.52 0.49 -2.18
CA TRP A 79 3.19 0.02 -1.78
C TRP A 79 3.10 -1.50 -1.73
N CYS A 80 3.57 -2.19 -2.78
CA CYS A 80 3.64 -3.64 -2.80
C CYS A 80 4.59 -4.19 -1.72
N ALA A 81 5.72 -3.54 -1.44
CA ALA A 81 6.64 -3.94 -0.39
C ALA A 81 6.00 -3.85 1.01
N ILE A 82 5.24 -2.79 1.28
CA ILE A 82 4.48 -2.64 2.54
C ILE A 82 3.46 -3.77 2.67
N CYS A 83 2.63 -3.99 1.63
CA CYS A 83 1.62 -5.03 1.66
C CYS A 83 2.21 -6.44 1.78
N THR A 84 3.34 -6.72 1.12
CA THR A 84 4.00 -8.04 1.19
C THR A 84 4.62 -8.29 2.57
N ASN A 85 5.13 -7.27 3.25
CA ASN A 85 5.57 -7.39 4.64
C ASN A 85 4.39 -7.76 5.55
N LEU A 86 3.25 -7.08 5.43
CA LEU A 86 2.05 -7.38 6.21
C LEU A 86 1.52 -8.81 5.92
N LEU A 87 1.53 -9.22 4.65
CA LEU A 87 1.13 -10.59 4.26
C LEU A 87 2.09 -11.64 4.83
N ARG A 88 3.40 -11.36 4.86
CA ARG A 88 4.40 -12.27 5.43
C ARG A 88 4.18 -12.42 6.93
N ASP A 89 3.95 -11.33 7.66
CA ASP A 89 3.73 -11.37 9.10
C ASP A 89 2.47 -12.17 9.46
N LEU A 90 1.37 -11.99 8.71
CA LEU A 90 0.18 -12.82 8.85
C LEU A 90 0.44 -14.29 8.49
N GLY A 91 1.23 -14.55 7.46
CA GLY A 91 1.64 -15.89 7.05
C GLY A 91 2.45 -16.61 8.12
N ASP A 92 3.44 -15.93 8.71
CA ASP A 92 4.25 -16.45 9.80
C ASP A 92 3.40 -16.73 11.05
N LEU A 93 2.45 -15.84 11.36
CA LEU A 93 1.48 -16.06 12.43
C LEU A 93 0.62 -17.30 12.16
N MET A 94 0.10 -17.46 10.93
CA MET A 94 -0.71 -18.60 10.53
C MET A 94 0.07 -19.91 10.63
N VAL A 95 1.31 -19.93 10.13
CA VAL A 95 2.20 -21.11 10.23
C VAL A 95 2.53 -21.44 11.68
N ALA A 96 2.82 -20.44 12.50
CA ALA A 96 3.07 -20.63 13.93
C ALA A 96 1.84 -21.22 14.65
N LEU A 97 0.65 -20.69 14.35
CA LEU A 97 -0.62 -21.14 14.92
C LEU A 97 -0.90 -22.60 14.55
N VAL A 98 -0.76 -22.96 13.27
CA VAL A 98 -0.99 -24.33 12.77
C VAL A 98 0.03 -25.31 13.36
N ARG A 99 1.32 -24.94 13.40
CA ARG A 99 2.38 -25.83 13.92
C ARG A 99 2.30 -26.06 15.43
N HIS A 100 1.89 -25.07 16.20
CA HIS A 100 1.76 -25.19 17.65
C HIS A 100 0.43 -25.80 18.11
N THR A 101 -0.50 -26.04 17.19
CA THR A 101 -1.74 -26.73 17.51
C THR A 101 -1.48 -28.22 17.61
N ASP A 102 -1.45 -28.74 18.83
CA ASP A 102 -1.51 -30.18 19.03
C ASP A 102 -2.93 -30.68 18.71
N TRP A 103 -3.07 -31.29 17.53
CA TRP A 103 -4.36 -31.76 17.01
C TRP A 103 -4.94 -32.90 17.85
N SER A 104 -4.16 -33.51 18.76
CA SER A 104 -4.54 -34.72 19.49
C SER A 104 -5.25 -34.49 20.82
N ALA A 105 -5.23 -33.29 21.42
CA ALA A 105 -5.75 -33.07 22.76
C ALA A 105 -7.16 -32.44 22.76
N THR A 106 -8.15 -33.22 23.20
CA THR A 106 -9.57 -32.81 23.30
C THR A 106 -9.85 -31.91 24.51
N GLU A 107 -8.93 -31.76 25.46
CA GLU A 107 -9.25 -31.14 26.75
C GLU A 107 -8.38 -29.93 27.11
N SER A 108 -9.08 -28.84 27.40
CA SER A 108 -8.73 -27.64 28.17
C SER A 108 -7.39 -26.94 27.91
N LEU A 109 -7.44 -25.60 27.82
CA LEU A 109 -6.28 -24.72 27.77
C LEU A 109 -5.45 -24.88 29.05
N CYS A 110 -4.37 -25.66 29.01
CA CYS A 110 -3.39 -25.71 30.10
C CYS A 110 -2.40 -24.56 29.96
N ILE A 111 -2.67 -23.46 30.68
CA ILE A 111 -1.65 -22.43 30.95
C ILE A 111 -0.86 -22.91 32.17
N THR A 112 0.29 -23.53 31.95
CA THR A 112 1.20 -23.85 33.04
C THR A 112 1.93 -22.57 33.44
N ARG A 113 1.69 -22.12 34.67
CA ARG A 113 2.28 -20.89 35.22
C ARG A 113 3.64 -21.24 35.81
N GLU A 114 4.70 -21.11 35.02
CA GLU A 114 6.05 -21.04 35.58
C GLU A 114 6.28 -19.63 36.14
N ILE A 115 7.00 -19.53 37.26
CA ILE A 115 7.07 -18.36 38.15
C ILE A 115 7.47 -17.05 37.44
N ARG A 116 8.02 -17.13 36.22
CA ARG A 116 8.42 -15.98 35.41
C ARG A 116 7.89 -15.97 33.96
N ASN A 117 7.52 -17.14 33.41
CA ASN A 117 7.17 -17.30 31.99
C ASN A 117 5.84 -18.04 31.82
N PHE A 118 4.95 -17.50 30.99
CA PHE A 118 3.72 -18.19 30.60
C PHE A 118 4.00 -19.06 29.37
N ARG A 119 3.91 -20.39 29.52
CA ARG A 119 4.05 -21.34 28.42
C ARG A 119 2.67 -21.83 27.99
N ILE A 120 2.25 -21.47 26.78
CA ILE A 120 1.01 -21.98 26.20
C ILE A 120 1.29 -23.40 25.69
N HIS A 121 0.75 -24.42 26.35
CA HIS A 121 1.00 -25.81 25.97
C HIS A 121 0.06 -26.30 24.87
N CYS A 122 -1.23 -25.95 24.92
CA CYS A 122 -2.25 -26.35 23.94
C CYS A 122 -3.31 -25.26 23.77
N ILE A 123 -3.79 -25.06 22.53
CA ILE A 123 -4.91 -24.16 22.19
C ILE A 123 -6.12 -25.03 21.83
N SER A 124 -7.32 -24.70 22.34
CA SER A 124 -8.53 -25.44 22.00
C SER A 124 -8.97 -25.22 20.55
N ARG A 125 -9.51 -26.26 19.90
CA ARG A 125 -9.93 -26.23 18.48
C ARG A 125 -10.91 -25.10 18.14
N GLY A 126 -11.86 -24.79 19.03
CA GLY A 126 -12.81 -23.70 18.81
C GLY A 126 -12.15 -22.31 18.80
N ARG A 127 -11.15 -22.09 19.66
CA ARG A 127 -10.39 -20.83 19.70
C ARG A 127 -9.46 -20.72 18.50
N LEU A 128 -8.87 -21.84 18.09
CA LEU A 128 -8.06 -21.92 16.88
C LEU A 128 -8.87 -21.59 15.63
N ALA A 129 -10.06 -22.17 15.49
CA ALA A 129 -10.95 -21.88 14.36
C ALA A 129 -11.32 -20.40 14.34
N GLY A 130 -11.63 -19.80 15.49
CA GLY A 130 -11.88 -18.37 15.60
C GLY A 130 -10.67 -17.50 15.22
N MET A 131 -9.48 -17.81 15.75
CA MET A 131 -8.24 -17.09 15.41
C MET A 131 -7.89 -17.22 13.93
N SER A 132 -7.98 -18.43 13.38
CA SER A 132 -7.74 -18.69 11.96
C SER A 132 -8.75 -17.96 11.08
N LEU A 133 -10.02 -17.90 11.46
CA LEU A 133 -11.04 -17.15 10.72
C LEU A 133 -10.68 -15.65 10.66
N VAL A 134 -10.27 -15.06 11.78
CA VAL A 134 -9.85 -13.65 11.84
C VAL A 134 -8.62 -13.41 10.96
N ILE A 135 -7.61 -14.27 11.02
CA ILE A 135 -6.41 -14.16 10.17
C ILE A 135 -6.77 -14.26 8.69
N VAL A 136 -7.68 -15.17 8.30
CA VAL A 136 -8.14 -15.29 6.92
C VAL A 136 -8.88 -14.04 6.47
N LEU A 137 -9.75 -13.47 7.33
CA LEU A 137 -10.43 -12.22 7.01
C LEU A 137 -9.44 -11.06 6.82
N GLN A 138 -8.42 -10.95 7.69
CA GLN A 138 -7.36 -9.96 7.53
C GLN A 138 -6.58 -10.15 6.24
N PHE A 139 -6.28 -11.39 5.86
CA PHE A 139 -5.60 -11.72 4.61
C PHE A 139 -6.42 -11.29 3.39
N VAL A 140 -7.74 -11.51 3.41
CA VAL A 140 -8.66 -11.07 2.35
C VAL A 140 -8.66 -9.55 2.24
N VAL A 141 -8.77 -8.83 3.36
CA VAL A 141 -8.73 -7.36 3.38
C VAL A 141 -7.41 -6.84 2.80
N LEU A 142 -6.27 -7.41 3.18
CA LEU A 142 -4.97 -7.01 2.63
C LEU A 142 -4.85 -7.27 1.12
N ILE A 143 -5.40 -8.37 0.61
CA ILE A 143 -5.41 -8.64 -0.83
C ILE A 143 -6.28 -7.60 -1.57
N ILE A 144 -7.47 -7.31 -1.04
CA ILE A 144 -8.36 -6.30 -1.62
C ILE A 144 -7.63 -4.96 -1.66
N LEU A 145 -7.02 -4.57 -0.55
CA LEU A 145 -6.28 -3.32 -0.41
C LEU A 145 -5.06 -3.26 -1.35
N LEU A 146 -4.35 -4.37 -1.52
CA LEU A 146 -3.24 -4.46 -2.47
C LEU A 146 -3.72 -4.23 -3.91
N VAL A 147 -4.78 -4.93 -4.34
CA VAL A 147 -5.28 -4.85 -5.73
C VAL A 147 -5.93 -3.49 -6.00
N TRP A 148 -6.89 -3.09 -5.15
CA TRP A 148 -7.62 -1.83 -5.32
C TRP A 148 -6.72 -0.63 -5.06
N GLY A 149 -5.85 -0.69 -4.06
CA GLY A 149 -4.88 0.37 -3.80
C GLY A 149 -3.90 0.55 -4.95
N SER A 150 -3.38 -0.55 -5.52
CA SER A 150 -2.50 -0.45 -6.69
C SER A 150 -3.22 0.12 -7.91
N SER A 151 -4.45 -0.33 -8.18
CA SER A 151 -5.26 0.20 -9.28
C SER A 151 -5.53 1.70 -9.11
N TRP A 152 -5.85 2.13 -7.89
CA TRP A 152 -6.12 3.53 -7.58
C TRP A 152 -4.87 4.41 -7.67
N LEU A 153 -3.71 3.90 -7.24
CA LEU A 153 -2.43 4.60 -7.39
C LEU A 153 -2.05 4.81 -8.85
N ILE A 154 -2.30 3.84 -9.72
CA ILE A 154 -1.98 3.91 -11.15
C ILE A 154 -2.88 4.93 -11.88
N ASP A 155 -4.13 5.08 -11.43
CA ASP A 155 -5.09 6.03 -12.01
C ASP A 155 -4.81 7.49 -11.62
N THR A 156 -3.93 7.72 -10.64
CA THR A 156 -3.57 9.08 -10.22
C THR A 156 -2.56 9.71 -11.20
N SER A 157 -3.00 10.74 -11.93
CA SER A 157 -2.21 11.42 -12.97
C SER A 157 -1.23 12.47 -12.43
N ASP A 158 -1.54 13.11 -11.30
CA ASP A 158 -0.68 14.10 -10.67
C ASP A 158 0.36 13.43 -9.75
N VAL A 159 1.62 13.78 -9.93
CA VAL A 159 2.75 13.24 -9.14
C VAL A 159 2.62 13.60 -7.66
N SER A 160 2.16 14.82 -7.36
CA SER A 160 2.02 15.30 -5.99
C SER A 160 0.93 14.51 -5.28
N ASP A 161 -0.20 14.31 -5.97
CA ASP A 161 -1.32 13.52 -5.46
C ASP A 161 -0.94 12.05 -5.33
N LEU A 162 -0.18 11.49 -6.27
CA LEU A 162 0.25 10.09 -6.23
C LEU A 162 1.09 9.78 -4.98
N LEU A 163 2.02 10.66 -4.62
CA LEU A 163 2.81 10.51 -3.39
C LEU A 163 1.93 10.66 -2.14
N LEU A 164 1.06 11.68 -2.12
CA LEU A 164 0.18 11.94 -0.98
C LEU A 164 -0.82 10.80 -0.77
N ASN A 165 -1.36 10.25 -1.84
CA ASN A 165 -2.24 9.09 -1.89
C ASN A 165 -1.55 7.84 -1.35
N ALA A 166 -0.31 7.58 -1.76
CA ALA A 166 0.45 6.44 -1.25
C ALA A 166 0.77 6.57 0.25
N VAL A 167 1.17 7.77 0.71
CA VAL A 167 1.39 8.03 2.13
C VAL A 167 0.09 7.85 2.93
N ALA A 168 -1.05 8.30 2.39
CA ALA A 168 -2.35 8.11 3.03
C ALA A 168 -2.72 6.62 3.16
N LEU A 169 -2.51 5.80 2.13
CA LEU A 169 -2.73 4.35 2.23
C LEU A 169 -1.80 3.68 3.25
N GLY A 170 -0.53 4.10 3.31
CA GLY A 170 0.41 3.67 4.36
C GLY A 170 -0.10 4.03 5.75
N PHE A 171 -0.58 5.26 5.92
CA PHE A 171 -1.15 5.70 7.20
C PHE A 171 -2.41 4.94 7.61
N ILE A 172 -3.28 4.60 6.65
CA ILE A 172 -4.49 3.79 6.92
C ILE A 172 -4.10 2.40 7.41
N THR A 173 -3.09 1.78 6.80
CA THR A 173 -2.60 0.45 7.22
C THR A 173 -1.98 0.48 8.61
N ASP A 174 -1.20 1.50 8.94
CA ASP A 174 -0.65 1.68 10.30
C ASP A 174 -1.76 1.97 11.33
N THR A 175 -2.78 2.74 10.93
CA THR A 175 -3.90 3.10 11.81
C THR A 175 -4.74 1.88 12.17
N ASP A 176 -4.94 0.93 11.26
CA ASP A 176 -5.64 -0.33 11.55
C ASP A 176 -4.96 -1.12 12.67
N GLU A 177 -3.62 -1.16 12.69
CA GLU A 177 -2.87 -1.82 13.76
C GLU A 177 -3.10 -1.13 15.12
N ILE A 178 -3.13 0.20 15.14
CA ILE A 178 -3.40 0.98 16.35
C ILE A 178 -4.83 0.75 16.82
N LEU A 179 -5.81 0.80 15.92
CA LEU A 179 -7.21 0.53 16.23
C LEU A 179 -7.39 -0.89 16.78
N PHE A 180 -6.72 -1.88 16.19
CA PHE A 180 -6.70 -3.23 16.71
C PHE A 180 -6.17 -3.28 18.15
N LYS A 181 -5.04 -2.61 18.43
CA LYS A 181 -4.49 -2.53 19.79
C LYS A 181 -5.49 -1.87 20.75
N LEU A 182 -6.19 -0.82 20.35
CA LEU A 182 -7.18 -0.13 21.18
C LEU A 182 -8.44 -0.98 21.44
N CYS A 183 -8.91 -1.72 20.43
CA CYS A 183 -10.07 -2.59 20.54
C CYS A 183 -9.79 -3.86 21.35
N VAL A 184 -8.55 -4.33 21.39
CA VAL A 184 -8.16 -5.52 22.15
C VAL A 184 -8.09 -5.20 23.66
N PRO A 185 -8.87 -5.88 24.52
CA PRO A 185 -8.84 -5.67 25.97
C PRO A 185 -7.45 -5.75 26.59
N THR A 186 -7.15 -4.86 27.54
CA THR A 186 -5.84 -4.77 28.23
C THR A 186 -5.39 -6.10 28.85
N ARG A 187 -6.33 -6.96 29.25
CA ARG A 187 -6.02 -8.31 29.76
C ARG A 187 -5.34 -9.19 28.72
N ILE A 188 -5.76 -9.10 27.45
CA ILE A 188 -5.15 -9.84 26.34
C ILE A 188 -3.78 -9.24 26.04
N GLN A 189 -3.64 -7.92 26.02
CA GLN A 189 -2.34 -7.26 25.82
C GLN A 189 -1.30 -7.64 26.87
N ILE A 190 -1.69 -7.73 28.15
CA ILE A 190 -0.78 -8.16 29.24
C ILE A 190 -0.37 -9.63 29.08
N VAL A 191 -1.27 -10.49 28.61
CA VAL A 191 -0.95 -11.90 28.34
C VAL A 191 -0.05 -12.03 27.12
N THR A 192 -0.30 -11.28 26.05
CA THR A 192 0.53 -11.26 24.83
C THR A 192 1.93 -10.66 25.10
N SER A 193 2.02 -9.61 25.92
CA SER A 193 3.33 -9.00 26.27
C SER A 193 4.17 -9.83 27.25
N ARG A 194 3.56 -10.80 27.94
CA ARG A 194 4.24 -11.70 28.90
C ARG A 194 4.32 -13.15 28.44
N THR A 195 3.88 -13.45 27.23
CA THR A 195 4.06 -14.76 26.63
C THR A 195 5.44 -14.80 25.98
N GLU A 196 6.17 -15.90 26.19
CA GLU A 196 7.44 -16.08 25.49
C GLU A 196 7.19 -16.09 23.97
N PRO A 197 8.05 -15.43 23.17
CA PRO A 197 7.93 -15.49 21.72
C PRO A 197 7.90 -16.95 21.28
N LEU A 198 6.91 -17.29 20.44
CA LEU A 198 6.74 -18.64 19.90
C LEU A 198 8.06 -19.05 19.23
N ARG A 199 8.66 -20.14 19.73
CA ARG A 199 9.91 -20.65 19.18
C ARG A 199 9.63 -21.22 17.79
N VAL A 200 9.91 -20.44 16.76
CA VAL A 200 9.93 -20.94 15.39
C VAL A 200 11.02 -22.01 15.32
N CYS A 201 10.63 -23.28 15.21
CA CYS A 201 11.59 -24.37 15.03
C CYS A 201 12.32 -24.17 13.70
N SER A 202 13.54 -23.63 13.78
CA SER A 202 14.53 -23.72 12.71
C SER A 202 14.70 -25.19 12.36
N LEU A 203 14.42 -25.52 11.09
CA LEU A 203 14.71 -26.83 10.51
C LEU A 203 16.21 -27.10 10.69
N LYS A 204 16.56 -27.90 11.70
CA LYS A 204 17.91 -28.42 11.87
C LYS A 204 18.18 -29.33 10.68
N ARG A 205 18.89 -28.81 9.68
CA ARG A 205 19.41 -29.57 8.54
C ARG A 205 20.36 -30.64 9.09
N ASN A 206 19.85 -31.85 9.30
CA ASN A 206 20.67 -33.01 9.63
C ASN A 206 21.58 -33.29 8.44
N THR A 207 22.78 -32.72 8.46
CA THR A 207 23.89 -33.20 7.63
C THR A 207 24.47 -34.41 8.37
N PRO A 208 24.45 -35.61 7.77
CA PRO A 208 25.18 -36.74 8.34
C PRO A 208 26.68 -36.45 8.16
N LEU A 209 27.36 -36.18 9.28
CA LEU A 209 28.82 -36.22 9.32
C LEU A 209 29.26 -37.66 9.07
N ARG A 210 29.75 -37.92 7.85
CA ARG A 210 30.44 -39.15 7.49
C ARG A 210 31.93 -38.93 7.74
N SER A 211 32.48 -39.60 8.73
CA SER A 211 33.92 -39.89 8.88
C SER A 211 34.08 -41.37 9.16
#